data_AF-A0A4Y7U1R1-F1
#
_entry.id   AF-A0A4Y7U1R1-F1
#
_cell.length_a   1.000
_cell.length_b   1.000
_cell.length_c   1.000
_cell.angle_alpha   90.00
_cell.angle_beta   90.00
_cell.angle_gamma   90.00
#
_symmetry.space_group_name_H-M   'P 1'
#
loop_
_entity.id
_entity.type
_entity.pdbx_description
1 polymer ?
#
loop_
_entity_poly.entity_id
_entity_poly.type
_entity_poly.pdbx_seq_one_letter_code
_entity_poly.pdbx_strand_id
1 'polypeptide(L)'
;MALTSISVDLLSIVCRLATTNAPATEHDAAFIREAIDKLSEESVELRLQLQTIDNRLHEIERNLKYLKPMVSPLRRMPVELLSHIFGYVLGGPRIDQSALVKLCQVCKGWRDTAHSVPSLW
;
A
#
# COMPACT_ATOMS: atom_id res chain seq x y z
N MET A 1 -13.96 3.60 -18.77
CA MET A 1 -14.34 2.38 -19.51
C MET A 1 -14.09 2.62 -21.01
N ALA A 2 -12.82 2.67 -21.41
CA ALA A 2 -12.45 2.67 -22.82
C ALA A 2 -12.03 1.23 -23.14
N LEU A 3 -12.99 0.42 -23.60
CA LEU A 3 -12.67 -0.88 -24.17
C LEU A 3 -11.97 -0.60 -25.51
N THR A 4 -10.71 -1.01 -25.59
CA THR A 4 -9.85 -0.98 -26.77
C THR A 4 -10.52 -1.75 -27.90
N SER A 5 -11.31 -1.06 -28.72
CA SER A 5 -11.82 -1.64 -29.95
C SER A 5 -10.66 -1.71 -30.93
N ILE A 6 -10.06 -2.90 -31.04
CA ILE A 6 -9.21 -3.24 -32.19
C ILE A 6 -10.01 -2.87 -33.43
N SER A 7 -9.42 -2.07 -34.33
CA SER A 7 -10.07 -1.69 -35.59
C SER A 7 -10.48 -2.94 -36.35
N VAL A 8 -11.68 -2.93 -36.94
CA VAL A 8 -12.20 -4.04 -37.76
C VAL A 8 -11.21 -4.40 -38.88
N ASP A 9 -10.49 -3.41 -39.40
CA ASP A 9 -9.47 -3.58 -40.44
C ASP A 9 -8.23 -4.33 -39.93
N LEU A 10 -7.77 -4.02 -38.71
CA LEU A 10 -6.64 -4.72 -38.09
C LEU A 10 -7.01 -6.19 -37.81
N LEU A 11 -8.25 -6.41 -37.37
CA LEU A 11 -8.76 -7.76 -37.11
C LEU A 11 -8.82 -8.59 -38.40
N SER A 12 -9.29 -7.99 -39.50
CA SER A 12 -9.36 -8.63 -40.83
C SER A 12 -7.98 -9.02 -41.35
N ILE A 13 -7.00 -8.11 -41.26
CA ILE A 13 -5.61 -8.37 -41.67
C ILE A 13 -5.01 -9.50 -40.84
N VAL A 14 -5.12 -9.44 -39.51
CA VAL A 14 -4.57 -10.47 -38.61
C VAL A 14 -5.23 -11.84 -38.86
N CYS A 15 -6.55 -11.90 -38.99
CA CYS A 15 -7.28 -13.13 -39.30
C CYS A 15 -6.85 -13.73 -40.63
N ARG A 16 -6.67 -12.92 -41.68
CA ARG A 16 -6.18 -13.39 -42.99
C ARG A 16 -4.78 -13.98 -42.86
N LEU A 17 -3.85 -13.27 -42.22
CA LEU A 17 -2.47 -13.73 -42.06
C LEU A 17 -2.38 -15.02 -41.23
N ALA A 18 -3.16 -15.12 -40.14
CA ALA A 18 -3.18 -16.30 -39.27
C ALA A 18 -3.84 -17.54 -39.92
N THR A 19 -4.86 -17.35 -40.77
CA THR A 19 -5.57 -18.46 -41.41
C THR A 19 -4.89 -18.96 -42.68
N THR A 20 -4.23 -18.06 -43.42
CA THR A 20 -3.58 -18.41 -44.70
C THR A 20 -2.09 -18.73 -44.55
N ASN A 21 -1.47 -18.41 -43.40
CA ASN A 21 -0.03 -18.42 -43.20
C ASN A 21 0.75 -17.65 -44.29
N ALA A 22 0.08 -16.74 -45.01
CA ALA A 22 0.73 -15.91 -46.01
C ALA A 22 1.65 -14.89 -45.32
N PRO A 23 2.81 -14.56 -45.92
CA PRO A 23 3.64 -13.49 -45.40
C PRO A 23 2.87 -12.16 -45.46
N ALA A 24 3.05 -11.32 -44.43
CA ALA A 24 2.47 -9.98 -44.42
C ALA A 24 3.01 -9.16 -45.60
N THR A 25 2.11 -8.46 -46.30
CA THR A 25 2.56 -7.46 -47.28
C THR A 25 3.23 -6.29 -46.55
N GLU A 26 4.04 -5.50 -47.26
CA GLU A 26 4.68 -4.32 -46.64
C GLU A 26 3.66 -3.35 -46.03
N HIS A 27 2.49 -3.24 -46.67
CA HIS A 27 1.38 -2.42 -46.20
C HIS A 27 0.74 -3.00 -44.92
N ASP A 28 0.44 -4.30 -44.89
CA ASP A 28 -0.07 -4.96 -43.67
C ASP A 28 0.93 -4.81 -42.51
N ALA A 29 2.21 -4.99 -42.80
CA ALA A 29 3.26 -4.90 -41.81
C ALA A 29 3.42 -3.47 -41.28
N ALA A 30 3.29 -2.45 -42.13
CA ALA A 30 3.31 -1.04 -41.70
C ALA A 30 2.11 -0.70 -40.82
N PHE A 31 0.92 -1.15 -41.22
CA PHE A 31 -0.32 -0.93 -40.46
C PHE A 31 -0.30 -1.62 -39.10
N ILE A 32 0.20 -2.87 -39.03
CA ILE A 32 0.36 -3.60 -37.77
C ILE A 32 1.40 -2.91 -36.88
N ARG A 33 2.51 -2.43 -37.43
CA ARG A 33 3.54 -1.69 -36.66
C ARG A 33 2.98 -0.42 -36.05
N GLU A 34 2.26 0.40 -36.83
CA GLU A 34 1.63 1.62 -36.33
C GLU A 34 0.64 1.33 -35.18
N ALA A 35 -0.14 0.25 -35.30
CA ALA A 35 -1.04 -0.19 -34.24
C ALA A 35 -0.29 -0.65 -32.99
N ILE A 36 0.83 -1.38 -33.15
CA ILE A 36 1.71 -1.77 -32.04
C ILE A 36 2.30 -0.54 -31.36
N ASP A 37 2.82 0.41 -32.14
CA ASP A 37 3.44 1.62 -31.62
C ASP A 37 2.43 2.42 -30.78
N LYS A 38 1.23 2.65 -31.31
CA LYS A 38 0.16 3.35 -30.60
C LYS A 38 -0.26 2.64 -29.30
N LEU A 39 -0.43 1.31 -29.35
CA LEU A 39 -0.78 0.53 -28.15
C LEU A 39 0.37 0.52 -27.15
N SER A 40 1.62 0.54 -27.61
CA SER A 40 2.79 0.59 -26.75
C SER A 40 2.90 1.94 -26.03
N GLU A 41 2.63 3.05 -26.73
CA GLU A 41 2.57 4.39 -26.15
C GLU A 41 1.50 4.49 -25.08
N GLU A 42 0.27 4.02 -25.37
CA GLU A 42 -0.81 3.99 -24.39
C GLU A 42 -0.47 3.11 -23.18
N SER A 43 0.19 1.97 -23.42
CA SER A 43 0.65 1.08 -22.36
C SER A 43 1.71 1.71 -21.47
N VAL A 44 2.59 2.54 -22.02
CA VAL A 44 3.60 3.30 -21.24
C VAL A 44 2.93 4.40 -20.42
N GLU A 45 2.03 5.17 -21.02
CA GLU A 45 1.30 6.25 -20.34
C GLU A 45 0.50 5.71 -19.14
N LEU A 46 -0.26 4.63 -19.34
CA LEU A 46 -1.04 4.00 -18.26
C LEU A 46 -0.14 3.49 -17.12
N ARG A 47 1.06 2.97 -17.44
CA ARG A 47 2.02 2.55 -16.40
C ARG A 47 2.54 3.75 -15.60
N LEU A 48 2.82 4.88 -16.24
CA LEU A 48 3.25 6.10 -15.55
C LEU A 48 2.15 6.64 -14.62
N GLN A 49 0.91 6.59 -15.05
CA GLN A 49 -0.23 6.98 -14.23
C GLN A 49 -0.39 6.06 -13.01
N LEU A 50 -0.28 4.74 -13.21
CA LEU A 50 -0.30 3.77 -12.11
C LEU A 50 0.81 4.04 -11.10
N GLN A 51 2.04 4.26 -11.58
CA GLN A 51 3.18 4.56 -10.72
C GLN A 51 2.96 5.86 -9.91
N THR A 52 2.37 6.88 -10.54
CA THR A 52 2.05 8.15 -9.87
C THR A 52 1.03 7.96 -8.75
N ILE A 53 -0.03 7.19 -9.01
CA ILE A 53 -1.07 6.88 -8.02
C ILE A 53 -0.46 6.06 -6.87
N ASP A 54 0.34 5.06 -7.18
CA ASP A 54 0.99 4.19 -6.20
C ASP A 54 1.90 5.01 -5.26
N ASN A 55 2.75 5.90 -5.80
CA ASN A 55 3.57 6.79 -4.99
C ASN A 55 2.74 7.65 -4.04
N ARG A 56 1.60 8.18 -4.51
CA ARG A 56 0.71 9.02 -3.71
C ARG A 56 -0.01 8.22 -2.62
N LEU A 57 -0.40 6.97 -2.89
CA LEU A 57 -0.93 6.08 -1.86
C LEU A 57 0.10 5.81 -0.77
N HIS A 58 1.33 5.47 -1.14
CA HIS A 58 2.42 5.26 -0.18
C HIS A 58 2.69 6.49 0.70
N GLU A 59 2.59 7.70 0.14
CA GLU A 59 2.71 8.94 0.92
C GLU A 59 1.56 9.10 1.92
N ILE A 60 0.31 8.89 1.48
CA ILE A 60 -0.87 9.00 2.33
C ILE A 60 -0.82 7.97 3.46
N GLU A 61 -0.49 6.71 3.16
CA GLU A 61 -0.39 5.64 4.16
C GLU A 61 0.67 5.93 5.21
N ARG A 62 1.83 6.45 4.77
CA ARG A 62 2.90 6.91 5.66
C ARG A 62 2.39 8.01 6.58
N ASN A 63 1.72 9.02 6.04
CA ASN A 63 1.17 10.12 6.82
C ASN A 63 0.12 9.62 7.83
N LEU A 64 -0.77 8.72 7.42
CA LEU A 64 -1.75 8.11 8.33
C LEU A 64 -1.08 7.31 9.43
N LYS A 65 -0.02 6.56 9.13
CA LYS A 65 0.76 5.79 10.12
C LYS A 65 1.34 6.70 11.20
N TYR A 66 1.78 7.91 10.86
CA TYR A 66 2.32 8.87 11.82
C TYR A 66 1.25 9.69 12.56
N LEU A 67 0.21 10.13 11.85
CA LEU A 67 -0.81 11.02 12.40
C LEU A 67 -1.86 10.29 13.25
N LYS A 68 -2.30 9.08 12.86
CA LYS A 68 -3.31 8.31 13.62
C LYS A 68 -2.93 8.13 15.09
N PRO A 69 -1.68 7.73 15.42
CA PRO A 69 -1.28 7.63 16.82
C PRO A 69 -1.33 8.96 17.57
N MET A 70 -1.13 10.11 16.91
CA MET A 70 -1.11 11.44 17.57
C MET A 70 -2.45 11.86 18.14
N VAL A 71 -3.53 11.45 17.51
CA VAL A 71 -4.90 11.71 17.97
C VAL A 71 -5.47 10.58 18.83
N SER A 72 -4.67 9.53 19.11
CA SER A 72 -5.12 8.38 19.89
C SER A 72 -5.50 8.79 21.33
N PRO A 73 -6.71 8.42 21.83
CA PRO A 73 -7.11 8.63 23.21
C PRO A 73 -6.13 8.04 24.22
N LEU A 74 -5.38 6.99 23.84
CA LEU A 74 -4.38 6.34 24.68
C LEU A 74 -3.29 7.31 25.18
N ARG A 75 -3.05 8.42 24.46
CA ARG A 75 -2.08 9.46 24.87
C ARG A 75 -2.60 10.41 25.94
N ARG A 76 -3.92 10.42 26.19
CA ARG A 76 -4.57 11.32 27.16
C ARG A 76 -5.24 10.55 28.30
N MET A 77 -4.93 9.26 28.44
CA MET A 77 -5.49 8.48 29.54
C MET A 77 -4.92 8.94 30.89
N PRO A 78 -5.77 9.06 31.92
CA PRO A 78 -5.32 9.28 33.28
C PRO A 78 -4.33 8.22 33.74
N VAL A 79 -3.39 8.63 34.58
CA VAL A 79 -2.31 7.79 35.13
C VAL A 79 -2.86 6.61 35.94
N GLU A 80 -4.00 6.80 36.59
CA GLU A 80 -4.70 5.80 37.40
C GLU A 80 -5.20 4.65 36.52
N LEU A 81 -5.76 4.98 35.35
CA LEU A 81 -6.22 3.96 34.39
C LEU A 81 -5.04 3.22 33.76
N LEU A 82 -3.95 3.93 33.46
CA LEU A 82 -2.71 3.31 32.96
C LEU A 82 -2.12 2.33 33.98
N SER A 83 -2.11 2.71 35.26
CA SER A 83 -1.61 1.86 36.35
C SER A 83 -2.46 0.58 36.50
N HIS A 84 -3.79 0.69 36.37
CA HIS A 84 -4.67 -0.49 36.36
C HIS A 84 -4.41 -1.40 35.16
N ILE A 85 -4.21 -0.84 33.97
CA ILE A 85 -3.86 -1.60 32.78
C ILE A 85 -2.54 -2.34 32.98
N PHE A 86 -1.52 -1.68 33.53
CA PHE A 86 -0.25 -2.32 33.84
C PHE A 86 -0.42 -3.45 34.84
N GLY A 87 -1.18 -3.24 35.92
CA GLY A 87 -1.51 -4.29 36.89
C GLY A 87 -2.24 -5.47 36.27
N TYR A 88 -3.14 -5.24 35.30
CA TYR A 88 -3.86 -6.31 34.62
C TYR A 88 -2.96 -7.09 33.64
N VAL A 89 -2.16 -6.39 32.85
CA VAL A 89 -1.29 -7.00 31.82
C VAL A 89 -0.07 -7.69 32.45
N LEU A 90 0.44 -7.17 33.57
CA LEU A 90 1.67 -7.62 34.22
C LEU A 90 1.42 -8.39 35.52
N GLY A 91 0.16 -8.53 35.96
CA GLY A 91 -0.25 -9.06 37.27
C GLY A 91 -0.01 -10.55 37.52
N GLY A 92 0.90 -11.18 36.78
CA GLY A 92 1.37 -12.53 37.06
C GLY A 92 2.32 -12.58 38.27
N PRO A 93 2.66 -13.79 38.75
CA PRO A 93 3.58 -13.99 39.88
C PRO A 93 5.00 -13.45 39.64
N ARG A 94 5.34 -13.16 38.38
CA ARG A 94 6.55 -12.46 37.96
C ARG A 94 6.18 -11.48 36.86
N ILE A 95 6.76 -10.28 36.93
CA ILE A 95 6.57 -9.25 35.91
C ILE A 95 7.26 -9.70 34.63
N ASP A 96 6.49 -9.78 33.54
CA ASP A 96 7.04 -9.97 32.20
C ASP A 96 7.69 -8.66 31.73
N GLN A 97 9.01 -8.60 31.85
CA GLN A 97 9.81 -7.46 31.41
C GLN A 97 9.65 -7.17 29.91
N SER A 98 9.39 -8.20 29.08
CA SER A 98 9.15 -8.00 27.65
C SER A 98 7.82 -7.29 27.39
N ALA A 99 6.79 -7.61 28.18
CA ALA A 99 5.50 -6.93 28.12
C ALA A 99 5.61 -5.50 28.66
N LEU A 100 6.33 -5.28 29.77
CA LEU A 100 6.58 -3.93 30.32
C LEU A 100 7.29 -3.02 29.30
N VAL A 101 8.31 -3.54 28.62
CA VAL A 101 9.01 -2.82 27.54
C VAL A 101 8.06 -2.46 26.39
N LYS A 102 7.19 -3.39 25.98
CA LYS A 102 6.18 -3.12 24.92
C LYS A 102 5.19 -2.03 25.33
N LEU A 103 4.72 -2.04 26.58
CA LEU A 103 3.83 -1.00 27.12
C LEU A 103 4.52 0.38 27.11
N CYS A 104 5.81 0.43 27.46
CA CYS A 104 6.62 1.66 27.44
C CYS A 104 6.90 2.22 26.02
N GLN A 105 6.59 1.46 24.96
CA GLN A 105 6.73 1.89 23.57
C GLN A 105 5.44 2.52 22.99
N VAL A 106 4.31 2.45 23.70
CA VAL A 106 3.03 3.00 23.22
C VAL A 106 3.11 4.52 23.04
N CYS A 107 3.53 5.25 24.07
CA CYS A 107 3.88 6.66 23.99
C CYS A 107 4.73 7.09 25.20
N LYS A 108 5.24 8.33 25.19
CA LYS A 108 6.00 8.90 26.31
C LYS A 108 5.19 8.88 27.63
N GLY A 109 3.89 9.19 27.59
CA GLY A 109 3.04 9.17 28.78
C GLY A 109 2.99 7.79 29.45
N TRP A 110 2.83 6.71 28.67
CA TRP A 110 2.83 5.35 29.20
C TRP A 110 4.16 4.98 29.86
N ARG A 111 5.27 5.38 29.24
CA ARG A 111 6.61 5.15 29.80
C ARG A 111 6.83 5.91 31.11
N ASP A 112 6.49 7.20 31.12
CA ASP A 112 6.64 8.05 32.30
C ASP A 112 5.79 7.49 33.45
N THR A 113 4.55 7.02 33.17
CA THR A 113 3.72 6.32 34.16
C THR A 113 4.35 5.03 34.65
N ALA A 114 4.87 4.17 33.76
CA ALA A 114 5.49 2.91 34.15
C ALA A 114 6.70 3.11 35.09
N HIS A 115 7.48 4.18 34.85
CA HIS A 115 8.60 4.56 35.72
C HIS A 115 8.14 5.13 37.07
N SER A 116 6.95 5.73 37.13
CA SER A 116 6.38 6.28 38.37
C SER A 116 5.72 5.23 39.28
N VAL A 117 5.57 3.98 38.82
CA VAL A 117 4.95 2.89 39.59
C VAL A 117 6.04 1.94 40.09
N PRO A 118 6.46 2.04 41.37
CA PRO A 118 7.57 1.24 41.90
C PRO A 118 7.32 -0.27 41.86
N SER A 119 6.06 -0.71 41.93
CA SER A 119 5.70 -2.12 41.89
C SER A 119 5.93 -2.78 40.52
N LEU A 120 6.39 -2.04 39.51
CA LEU A 120 6.71 -2.57 38.17
C LEU A 120 8.19 -2.95 37.97
N TRP A 121 9.04 -2.66 38.96
CA TRP A 121 10.50 -2.86 38.92
C TRP A 121 10.96 -3.74 40.08
#